data_AF-A0A6I1QLW2-F1
#
_entry.id   AF-A0A6I1QLW2-F1
#
_cell.length_a   1.000
_cell.length_b   1.000
_cell.length_c   1.000
_cell.angle_alpha   90.00
_cell.angle_beta   90.00
_cell.angle_gamma   90.00
#
_symmetry.space_group_name_H-M   'P 1'
#
loop_
_entity.id
_entity.type
_entity.pdbx_description
1 polymer ?
#
loop_
_entity_poly.entity_id
_entity_poly.type
_entity_poly.pdbx_seq_one_letter_code
_entity_poly.pdbx_strand_id
1 'polypeptide(L)' 'MEFLSQKGVVFVEKNVRADKAALKELIDLGYQSTPVAIIDGQAVVGFDQIKITELLELES' A
#
# COMPACT_ATOMS: atom_id res chain seq x y z
N MET A 1 8.26 -1.79 3.54
CA MET A 1 8.28 -0.61 2.65
C MET A 1 9.47 0.29 2.98
N GLU A 2 10.68 0.00 2.48
CA GLU A 2 11.84 0.89 2.68
C GLU A 2 11.66 2.27 2.04
N PHE A 3 10.91 2.36 0.94
CA PHE A 3 10.64 3.62 0.24
C PHE A 3 9.86 4.62 1.11
N LEU A 4 8.77 4.18 1.74
CA LEU A 4 7.94 5.04 2.60
C LEU A 4 8.71 5.45 3.86
N SER A 5 9.43 4.50 4.48
CA SER A 5 10.27 4.80 5.64
C SER A 5 11.36 5.84 5.32
N GLN A 6 12.02 5.74 4.16
CA GLN A 6 13.01 6.73 3.72
C GLN A 6 12.40 8.11 3.48
N LYS A 7 11.14 8.18 3.05
CA LYS A 7 10.40 9.43 2.89
C LYS A 7 9.79 9.95 4.19
N GLY A 8 9.99 9.26 5.32
CA GLY A 8 9.39 9.63 6.60
C GLY A 8 7.87 9.43 6.65
N VAL A 9 7.31 8.66 5.71
CA VAL A 9 5.88 8.39 5.64
C VAL A 9 5.52 7.31 6.64
N VAL A 10 4.59 7.61 7.53
CA VAL A 10 4.04 6.63 8.48
C VAL A 10 3.08 5.72 7.72
N PHE A 11 3.33 4.42 7.77
CA PHE A 11 2.45 3.41 7.18
C PHE A 11 2.22 2.26 8.17
N VAL A 12 1.11 1.55 7.98
CA VAL A 12 0.79 0.34 8.74
C VAL A 12 1.06 -0.86 7.84
N GLU A 13 2.02 -1.70 8.22
CA GLU A 13 2.26 -2.96 7.52
C GLU A 13 1.25 -4.01 7.97
N LYS A 14 0.41 -4.47 7.03
CA LYS A 14 -0.52 -5.58 7.25
C LYS A 14 -0.02 -6.81 6.50
N ASN A 15 0.37 -7.86 7.21
CA ASN A 15 0.83 -9.11 6.60
C ASN A 15 -0.35 -10.02 6.27
N VAL A 16 -0.80 -10.04 5.02
CA VAL A 16 -1.94 -10.88 4.58
C VAL A 16 -1.71 -12.39 4.69
N ARG A 17 -0.46 -12.85 4.89
CA ARG A 17 -0.16 -14.29 5.14
C ARG A 17 -0.42 -14.67 6.59
N ALA A 18 -0.20 -13.74 7.51
CA ALA A 18 -0.43 -13.94 8.95
C ALA A 18 -1.82 -13.46 9.38
N ASP A 19 -2.33 -12.42 8.74
CA ASP A 19 -3.57 -11.74 9.10
C ASP A 19 -4.66 -12.03 8.06
N LYS A 20 -5.59 -12.90 8.44
CA LYS A 20 -6.72 -13.30 7.59
C LYS A 20 -7.71 -12.15 7.38
N ALA A 21 -7.80 -11.19 8.30
CA ALA A 21 -8.68 -10.03 8.13
C ALA A 21 -8.11 -9.10 7.07
N ALA A 22 -6.80 -8.83 7.11
CA ALA A 22 -6.12 -8.08 6.05
C ALA A 22 -6.22 -8.76 4.68
N LEU A 23 -6.10 -10.09 4.63
CA LEU A 23 -6.34 -10.85 3.39
C LEU A 23 -7.77 -10.70 2.90
N LYS A 24 -8.77 -10.78 3.79
CA LYS A 24 -10.17 -10.58 3.42
C LYS A 24 -10.38 -9.18 2.87
N GLU A 25 -9.89 -8.12 3.53
CA GLU A 25 -9.98 -6.74 3.03
C GLU A 25 -9.38 -6.62 1.63
N LEU A 26 -8.21 -7.21 1.40
CA LEU A 26 -7.55 -7.21 0.09
C LEU A 26 -8.43 -7.81 -1.02
N ILE A 27 -9.02 -8.98 -0.74
CA ILE A 27 -9.91 -9.68 -1.68
C ILE A 27 -11.22 -8.92 -1.88
N ASP A 28 -11.78 -8.34 -0.82
CA ASP A 28 -13.02 -7.52 -0.86
C ASP A 28 -12.85 -6.30 -1.76
N LEU A 29 -11.66 -5.69 -1.71
CA LEU A 29 -11.25 -4.60 -2.60
C LEU A 29 -10.99 -5.05 -4.06
N GLY A 30 -11.07 -6.35 -4.35
CA GLY A 30 -10.86 -6.93 -5.69
C GLY A 30 -9.40 -7.24 -6.02
N TYR A 31 -8.49 -7.18 -5.04
CA TYR A 31 -7.07 -7.44 -5.25
C TYR A 31 -6.70 -8.85 -4.79
N GLN A 32 -5.92 -9.55 -5.62
CA GLN A 32 -5.51 -10.94 -5.36
C GLN A 32 -3.99 -11.12 -5.30
N SER A 33 -3.24 -10.05 -5.54
CA SER A 33 -1.78 -10.04 -5.59
C SER A 33 -1.23 -9.04 -4.59
N THR A 34 -0.02 -9.27 -4.10
CA THR A 34 0.73 -8.35 -3.24
C THR A 34 2.06 -8.00 -3.91
N PRO A 35 2.70 -6.87 -3.57
CA PRO A 35 2.29 -5.85 -2.60
C PRO A 35 1.10 -5.00 -3.08
N VAL A 36 0.28 -4.49 -2.14
CA VAL A 36 -0.76 -3.48 -2.40
C VAL A 36 -0.65 -2.41 -1.32
N ALA A 37 -0.65 -1.15 -1.73
CA ALA A 37 -0.68 0.01 -0.84
C ALA A 37 -2.04 0.69 -0.95
N ILE A 38 -2.68 1.00 0.17
CA ILE A 38 -3.87 1.85 0.21
C ILE A 38 -3.41 3.22 0.68
N ILE A 39 -3.54 4.25 -0.16
CA ILE A 39 -3.14 5.62 0.12
C ILE A 39 -4.36 6.50 -0.16
N ASP A 40 -4.84 7.22 0.85
CA ASP A 40 -6.05 8.07 0.75
C ASP A 40 -7.29 7.34 0.16
N GLY A 41 -7.48 6.07 0.55
CA GLY A 41 -8.56 5.23 0.01
C GLY A 41 -8.34 4.73 -1.43
N GLN A 42 -7.25 5.13 -2.09
CA GLN A 42 -6.86 4.64 -3.40
C GLN A 42 -5.90 3.46 -3.26
N ALA A 43 -6.21 2.36 -3.93
CA ALA A 43 -5.40 1.16 -3.89
C ALA A 43 -4.43 1.10 -5.07
N VAL A 44 -3.15 1.00 -4.75
CA VAL A 44 -2.04 0.84 -5.68
C VAL A 44 -1.55 -0.60 -5.62
N VAL A 45 -1.71 -1.33 -6.72
CA VAL A 45 -1.24 -2.71 -6.84
C VAL A 45 0.19 -2.71 -7.36
N GLY A 46 1.05 -3.49 -6.70
CA GLY A 46 2.48 -3.55 -7.00
C GLY A 46 3.26 -2.40 -6.36
N PHE A 47 4.44 -2.13 -6.92
CA PHE A 47 5.31 -1.05 -6.49
C PHE A 47 5.37 0.02 -7.59
N ASP A 48 4.35 0.86 -7.63
CA ASP A 48 4.20 1.91 -8.63
C ASP A 48 4.66 3.26 -8.03
N GLN A 49 5.97 3.52 -8.13
CA GLN A 49 6.61 4.65 -7.46
C GLN A 49 5.99 6.00 -7.85
N ILE A 50 5.59 6.16 -9.12
CA ILE A 50 4.99 7.39 -9.63
C ILE A 50 3.65 7.62 -8.92
N LYS A 51 2.73 6.64 -8.99
CA LYS A 51 1.44 6.72 -8.29
C LYS A 51 1.60 6.93 -6.79
N ILE A 52 2.51 6.20 -6.14
CA ILE A 52 2.74 6.34 -4.70
C ILE A 52 3.22 7.76 -4.37
N THR A 53 4.11 8.34 -5.19
CA THR A 53 4.63 9.69 -5.00
C THR A 53 3.54 10.74 -5.23
N GLU A 54 2.73 10.60 -6.28
CA GLU A 54 1.59 11.48 -6.56
C GLU A 54 0.53 11.43 -5.45
N LEU A 55 0.16 10.22 -5.00
CA LEU A 55 -0.87 10.02 -3.97
C LEU A 55 -0.44 10.50 -2.58
N LEU A 56 0.86 10.48 -2.30
CA LEU A 56 1.41 10.99 -1.06
C LEU A 56 1.80 12.48 -1.15
N GLU A 57 1.53 13.12 -2.30
CA GLU A 57 1.91 14.50 -2.59
C GLU A 57 3.39 14.76 -2.25
N LEU A 58 4.23 13.76 -2.50
CA LEU A 58 5.68 13.83 -2.30
C LEU A 58 6.28 14.64 -3.45
N GLU A 59 5.97 15.93 -3.52
CA GLU A 59 6.63 16.87 -4.42
C GLU A 59 8.11 17.00 -4.05
N SER A 60 8.94 17.19 -5.08
CA SER A 60 10.40 17.33 -4.97
C SER A 60 10.81 18.77 -4.68
#